data_AF-A0A519QUF9-F1
#
_entry.id   AF-A0A519QUF9-F1
#
_cell.length_a   1.000
_cell.length_b   1.000
_cell.length_c   1.000
_cell.angle_alpha   90.00
_cell.angle_beta   90.00
_cell.angle_gamma   90.00
#
_symmetry.space_group_name_H-M   'P 1'
#
loop_
_entity.id
_entity.type
_entity.pdbx_description
1 polymer ?
#
loop_
_entity_poly.entity_id
_entity_poly.type
_entity_poly.pdbx_seq_one_letter_code
_entity_poly.pdbx_strand_id
1 'polypeptide(L)'
;MKIDFSKIYLFTWEDLYYTEVENEIGIEAFNKLCSNQEESLKSTQKEFKEFVGGELAKLHPDDQSSYYMQIFQRDEMIIKELLRQQRYSLCLSIFSFFEGRLKSICSQIENKFNYKIKVDDLNGNEDLLKYWNYLVKVYELELASLEKYFTPIKQQKIVRNLIAHQNGMPRGDQEKKINIVKGITLEKYDNFSQIVITDPIYILDLLTKMDEFLKELLLAIDTRYIALSVKT
;
A
#
# COMPACT_ATOMS: atom_id res chain seq x y z
N MET A 1 8.26 -18.47 21.50
CA MET A 1 8.81 -17.71 20.37
C MET A 1 10.15 -18.34 20.00
N LYS A 2 10.27 -19.01 18.84
CA LYS A 2 11.58 -19.50 18.37
C LYS A 2 12.23 -18.34 17.63
N ILE A 3 13.36 -17.85 18.13
CA ILE A 3 14.17 -16.85 17.43
C ILE A 3 14.92 -17.58 16.32
N ASP A 4 14.69 -17.15 15.09
CA ASP A 4 15.38 -17.67 13.92
C ASP A 4 16.62 -16.80 13.66
N PHE A 5 17.77 -17.27 14.13
CA PHE A 5 19.05 -16.57 13.98
C PHE A 5 19.49 -16.43 12.52
N SER A 6 18.91 -17.19 11.58
CA SER A 6 19.19 -17.02 10.14
C SER A 6 18.61 -15.74 9.56
N LYS A 7 17.73 -15.06 10.31
CA LYS A 7 17.12 -13.77 9.95
C LYS A 7 17.80 -12.58 10.62
N ILE A 8 18.85 -12.80 11.42
CA ILE A 8 19.58 -11.71 12.06
C ILE A 8 20.76 -11.35 11.16
N TYR A 9 20.72 -10.15 10.61
CA TYR A 9 21.80 -9.56 9.83
C TYR A 9 22.31 -8.31 10.55
N LEU A 10 23.62 -8.11 10.48
CA LEU A 10 24.28 -6.94 11.04
C LEU A 10 24.75 -6.09 9.87
N PHE A 11 24.23 -4.87 9.78
CA PHE A 11 24.66 -3.91 8.77
C PHE A 11 26.05 -3.38 9.09
N THR A 12 26.88 -3.27 8.06
CA THR A 12 28.18 -2.59 8.16
C THR A 12 27.97 -1.06 8.19
N TRP A 13 26.95 -0.56 7.50
CA TRP A 13 26.50 0.81 7.61
C TRP A 13 25.44 0.95 8.72
N GLU A 14 25.86 1.46 9.87
CA GLU A 14 25.04 1.56 11.10
C GLU A 14 23.67 2.24 10.90
N ASP A 15 23.59 3.29 10.05
CA ASP A 15 22.33 4.01 9.80
C ASP A 15 21.25 3.12 9.15
N LEU A 16 21.66 2.04 8.47
CA LEU A 16 20.72 1.11 7.85
C LEU A 16 19.96 0.30 8.91
N TYR A 17 20.56 0.03 10.07
CA TYR A 17 19.87 -0.64 11.17
C TYR A 17 18.70 0.22 11.69
N TYR A 18 18.94 1.51 11.91
CA TYR A 18 17.88 2.42 12.36
C TYR A 18 16.80 2.57 11.29
N THR A 19 17.21 2.67 10.02
CA THR A 19 16.28 2.72 8.89
C THR A 19 15.42 1.46 8.82
N GLU A 20 16.00 0.28 9.05
CA GLU A 20 15.25 -0.97 9.12
C GLU A 20 14.22 -0.97 10.25
N VAL A 21 14.64 -0.67 11.47
CA VAL A 21 13.73 -0.65 12.63
C VAL A 21 12.57 0.31 12.40
N GLU A 22 12.84 1.49 11.84
CA GLU A 22 11.81 2.46 11.47
C GLU A 22 10.86 1.96 10.37
N ASN A 23 11.35 1.15 9.43
CA ASN A 23 10.53 0.52 8.41
C ASN A 23 9.61 -0.53 9.03
N GLU A 24 10.15 -1.41 9.87
CA GLU A 24 9.39 -2.48 10.54
C GLU A 24 8.27 -1.91 11.42
N ILE A 25 8.59 -0.90 12.24
CA ILE A 25 7.58 -0.19 13.06
C ILE A 25 6.49 0.42 12.18
N GLY A 26 6.87 1.04 11.07
CA GLY A 26 5.91 1.64 10.13
C GLY A 26 4.97 0.60 9.52
N ILE A 27 5.52 -0.53 9.04
CA ILE A 27 4.75 -1.64 8.47
C ILE A 27 3.82 -2.25 9.53
N GLU A 28 4.31 -2.50 10.74
CA GLU A 28 3.51 -3.04 11.84
C GLU A 28 2.37 -2.09 12.23
N ALA A 29 2.64 -0.79 12.29
CA ALA A 29 1.62 0.22 12.54
C ALA A 29 0.51 0.21 11.49
N PHE A 30 0.85 0.07 10.19
CA PHE A 30 -0.15 -0.06 9.13
C PHE A 30 -0.93 -1.37 9.20
N ASN A 31 -0.28 -2.49 9.53
CA ASN A 31 -0.97 -3.77 9.75
C ASN A 31 -1.98 -3.66 10.90
N LYS A 32 -1.60 -3.00 11.99
CA LYS A 32 -2.49 -2.76 13.14
C LYS A 32 -3.64 -1.84 12.75
N LEU A 33 -3.36 -0.76 12.01
CA LEU A 33 -4.38 0.16 11.51
C LEU A 33 -5.39 -0.56 10.61
N CYS A 34 -4.91 -1.39 9.67
CA CYS A 34 -5.76 -2.19 8.78
C CYS A 34 -6.67 -3.14 9.57
N SER A 35 -6.11 -3.85 10.56
CA SER A 35 -6.87 -4.74 11.45
C SER A 35 -7.93 -3.99 12.26
N ASN A 36 -7.57 -2.86 12.86
CA ASN A 36 -8.50 -2.05 13.66
C ASN A 36 -9.66 -1.50 12.81
N GLN A 37 -9.37 -1.04 11.59
CA GLN A 37 -10.42 -0.57 10.67
C GLN A 37 -11.35 -1.72 10.25
N GLU A 38 -10.79 -2.90 10.00
CA GLU A 38 -11.56 -4.09 9.65
C GLU A 38 -12.49 -4.54 10.79
N GLU A 39 -11.99 -4.57 12.02
CA GLU A 39 -12.77 -4.90 13.21
C GLU A 39 -13.91 -3.90 13.42
N SER A 40 -13.61 -2.59 13.33
CA SER A 40 -14.60 -1.53 13.46
C SER A 40 -15.70 -1.61 12.39
N LEU A 41 -15.31 -1.87 11.13
CA LEU A 41 -16.27 -2.02 10.03
C LEU A 41 -17.16 -3.25 10.22
N LYS A 42 -16.57 -4.39 10.61
CA LYS A 42 -17.32 -5.63 10.89
C LYS A 42 -18.32 -5.43 12.04
N SER A 43 -17.93 -4.74 13.11
CA SER A 43 -18.85 -4.40 14.20
C SER A 43 -20.02 -3.56 13.70
N THR A 44 -19.72 -2.49 12.96
CA THR A 44 -20.73 -1.59 12.38
C THR A 44 -21.71 -2.33 11.47
N GLN A 45 -21.20 -3.19 10.59
CA GLN A 45 -22.02 -4.00 9.70
C GLN A 45 -22.88 -5.02 10.45
N LYS A 46 -22.34 -5.62 11.51
CA LYS A 46 -23.06 -6.59 12.34
C LYS A 46 -24.20 -5.90 13.10
N GLU A 47 -23.91 -4.80 13.79
CA GLU A 47 -24.88 -4.00 14.52
C GLU A 47 -26.01 -3.51 13.60
N PHE A 48 -25.67 -3.01 12.42
CA PHE A 48 -26.66 -2.62 11.42
C PHE A 48 -27.55 -3.79 10.99
N LYS A 49 -26.97 -4.96 10.68
CA LYS A 49 -27.75 -6.15 10.29
C LYS A 49 -28.68 -6.64 11.40
N GLU A 50 -28.20 -6.66 12.64
CA GLU A 50 -29.00 -7.07 13.81
C GLU A 50 -30.15 -6.10 14.06
N PHE A 51 -29.88 -4.80 13.99
CA PHE A 51 -30.90 -3.76 14.13
C PHE A 51 -31.97 -3.85 13.04
N VAL A 52 -31.56 -3.89 11.76
CA VAL A 52 -32.48 -4.02 10.63
C VAL A 52 -33.30 -5.31 10.74
N GLY A 53 -32.66 -6.44 11.05
CA GLY A 53 -33.36 -7.71 11.20
C GLY A 53 -34.42 -7.67 12.31
N GLY A 54 -34.10 -7.03 13.44
CA GLY A 54 -35.03 -6.83 14.55
C GLY A 54 -36.22 -5.91 14.20
N GLU A 55 -35.99 -4.85 13.42
CA GLU A 55 -37.07 -3.95 12.98
C GLU A 55 -37.96 -4.59 11.90
N LEU A 56 -37.37 -5.24 10.89
CA LEU A 56 -38.14 -5.89 9.81
C LEU A 56 -38.98 -7.06 10.32
N ALA A 57 -38.52 -7.79 11.35
CA ALA A 57 -39.28 -8.88 11.96
C ALA A 57 -40.59 -8.42 12.64
N LYS A 58 -40.76 -7.11 12.91
CA LYS A 58 -41.98 -6.52 13.47
C LYS A 58 -43.03 -6.20 12.40
N LEU A 59 -42.66 -6.25 11.12
CA LEU A 59 -43.49 -5.84 10.00
C LEU A 59 -44.08 -7.04 9.25
N HIS A 60 -45.20 -6.82 8.56
CA HIS A 60 -45.72 -7.80 7.61
C HIS A 60 -44.73 -8.01 6.46
N PRO A 61 -44.53 -9.24 5.95
CA PRO A 61 -43.54 -9.53 4.90
C PRO A 61 -43.64 -8.65 3.66
N ASP A 62 -44.87 -8.31 3.25
CA ASP A 62 -45.13 -7.47 2.07
C ASP A 62 -44.63 -6.02 2.24
N ASP A 63 -44.55 -5.53 3.48
CA ASP A 63 -44.12 -4.16 3.80
C ASP A 63 -42.60 -4.05 4.00
N GLN A 64 -41.92 -5.17 4.28
CA GLN A 64 -40.49 -5.17 4.66
C GLN A 64 -39.59 -4.53 3.60
N SER A 65 -39.84 -4.81 2.32
CA SER A 65 -39.00 -4.29 1.23
C SER A 65 -39.13 -2.77 1.08
N SER A 66 -40.37 -2.25 1.09
CA SER A 66 -40.63 -0.82 0.99
C SER A 66 -40.07 -0.07 2.20
N TYR A 67 -40.27 -0.63 3.40
CA TYR A 67 -39.76 -0.07 4.64
C TYR A 67 -38.22 -0.04 4.67
N TYR A 68 -37.56 -1.13 4.27
CA TYR A 68 -36.10 -1.17 4.17
C TYR A 68 -35.55 -0.07 3.26
N MET A 69 -36.15 0.09 2.08
CA MET A 69 -35.73 1.11 1.12
C MET A 69 -35.88 2.53 1.68
N GLN A 70 -36.97 2.81 2.39
CA GLN A 70 -37.24 4.15 2.92
C GLN A 70 -36.42 4.49 4.16
N ILE A 71 -36.17 3.50 5.03
CA ILE A 71 -35.60 3.75 6.36
C ILE A 71 -34.10 3.39 6.41
N PHE A 72 -33.69 2.26 5.84
CA PHE A 72 -32.36 1.68 6.08
C PHE A 72 -31.40 1.78 4.90
N GLN A 73 -31.90 1.96 3.67
CA GLN A 73 -31.05 2.00 2.48
C GLN A 73 -29.96 3.07 2.57
N ARG A 74 -30.29 4.25 3.11
CA ARG A 74 -29.32 5.34 3.29
C ARG A 74 -28.17 4.92 4.19
N ASP A 75 -28.47 4.28 5.31
CA ASP A 75 -27.45 3.84 6.26
C ASP A 75 -26.58 2.72 5.68
N GLU A 76 -27.18 1.81 4.91
CA GLU A 76 -26.43 0.79 4.17
C GLU A 76 -25.45 1.43 3.17
N MET A 77 -25.88 2.48 2.45
CA MET A 77 -25.02 3.24 1.54
C MET A 77 -23.90 3.97 2.29
N ILE A 78 -24.18 4.53 3.47
CA ILE A 78 -23.17 5.18 4.32
C ILE A 78 -22.10 4.16 4.76
N ILE A 79 -22.51 2.95 5.16
CA ILE A 79 -21.57 1.89 5.56
C ILE A 79 -20.69 1.44 4.38
N LYS A 80 -21.28 1.32 3.17
CA LYS A 80 -20.53 1.01 1.94
C LYS A 80 -19.50 2.10 1.62
N GLU A 81 -19.90 3.36 1.72
CA GLU A 81 -19.00 4.50 1.51
C GLU A 81 -17.91 4.57 2.57
N LEU A 82 -18.22 4.28 3.83
CA LEU A 82 -17.24 4.21 4.92
C LEU A 82 -16.15 3.17 4.62
N LEU A 83 -16.53 1.96 4.20
CA LEU A 83 -15.58 0.93 3.77
C LEU A 83 -14.66 1.46 2.65
N ARG A 84 -15.26 2.06 1.61
CA ARG A 84 -14.51 2.58 0.46
C ARG A 84 -13.47 3.62 0.88
N GLN A 85 -13.89 4.59 1.69
CA GLN A 85 -13.02 5.65 2.20
C GLN A 85 -11.88 5.11 3.07
N GLN A 86 -12.18 4.19 3.99
CA GLN A 86 -11.17 3.55 4.82
C GLN A 86 -10.10 2.85 3.95
N ARG A 87 -10.52 2.05 2.97
CA ARG A 87 -9.59 1.34 2.08
C ARG A 87 -8.78 2.25 1.19
N TYR A 88 -9.40 3.26 0.60
CA TYR A 88 -8.72 4.22 -0.25
C TYR A 88 -7.69 5.02 0.55
N SER A 89 -8.07 5.48 1.74
CA SER A 89 -7.15 6.21 2.63
C SER A 89 -5.94 5.36 3.04
N LEU A 90 -6.14 4.08 3.36
CA LEU A 90 -5.05 3.13 3.64
C LEU A 90 -4.13 2.96 2.43
N CYS A 91 -4.69 2.69 1.24
CA CYS A 91 -3.91 2.53 0.01
C CYS A 91 -3.02 3.76 -0.24
N LEU A 92 -3.60 4.97 -0.17
CA LEU A 92 -2.86 6.22 -0.35
C LEU A 92 -1.75 6.40 0.70
N SER A 93 -2.05 6.12 1.97
CA SER A 93 -1.12 6.31 3.08
C SER A 93 0.07 5.36 3.00
N ILE A 94 -0.17 4.09 2.63
CA ILE A 94 0.88 3.08 2.50
C ILE A 94 1.85 3.40 1.36
N PHE A 95 1.34 3.85 0.21
CA PHE A 95 2.21 4.33 -0.87
C PHE A 95 3.00 5.58 -0.47
N SER A 96 2.37 6.51 0.24
CA SER A 96 3.05 7.72 0.73
C SER A 96 4.18 7.38 1.71
N PHE A 97 3.93 6.43 2.61
CA PHE A 97 4.96 5.89 3.51
C PHE A 97 6.11 5.26 2.72
N PHE A 98 5.80 4.36 1.79
CA PHE A 98 6.81 3.65 1.01
C PHE A 98 7.68 4.60 0.17
N GLU A 99 7.06 5.58 -0.50
CA GLU A 99 7.77 6.60 -1.26
C GLU A 99 8.61 7.50 -0.35
N GLY A 100 8.11 7.83 0.85
CA GLY A 100 8.86 8.55 1.87
C GLY A 100 10.10 7.79 2.35
N ARG A 101 9.99 6.47 2.55
CA ARG A 101 11.13 5.60 2.93
C ARG A 101 12.18 5.54 1.84
N LEU A 102 11.76 5.32 0.59
CA LEU A 102 12.66 5.36 -0.56
C LEU A 102 13.40 6.69 -0.69
N LYS A 103 12.68 7.81 -0.51
CA LYS A 103 13.27 9.15 -0.50
C LYS A 103 14.33 9.30 0.59
N SER A 104 14.00 8.89 1.81
CA SER A 104 14.91 8.96 2.96
C SER A 104 16.18 8.16 2.70
N ILE A 105 16.04 6.91 2.23
CA ILE A 105 17.17 6.04 1.88
C ILE A 105 18.07 6.68 0.82
N CYS A 106 17.48 7.21 -0.27
CA CYS A 106 18.29 7.87 -1.30
C CYS A 106 19.01 9.11 -0.76
N SER A 107 18.35 9.88 0.13
CA SER A 107 18.96 11.05 0.78
C SER A 107 20.14 10.66 1.68
N GLN A 108 20.03 9.55 2.41
CA GLN A 108 21.15 9.02 3.21
C GLN A 108 22.35 8.64 2.32
N ILE A 109 22.11 7.99 1.17
CA ILE A 109 23.14 7.66 0.19
C ILE A 109 23.82 8.93 -0.36
N GLU A 110 23.03 9.95 -0.73
CA GLU A 110 23.58 11.22 -1.21
C GLU A 110 24.50 11.90 -0.19
N ASN A 111 24.10 11.89 1.07
CA ASN A 111 24.85 12.49 2.16
C ASN A 111 26.14 11.70 2.46
N LYS A 112 26.09 10.37 2.37
CA LYS A 112 27.22 9.49 2.68
C LYS A 112 28.32 9.55 1.63
N PHE A 113 27.97 9.52 0.35
CA PHE A 113 28.94 9.36 -0.74
C PHE A 113 29.18 10.62 -1.56
N ASN A 114 28.43 11.69 -1.29
CA ASN A 114 28.54 12.98 -1.98
C ASN A 114 28.55 12.87 -3.51
N TYR A 115 27.67 12.03 -4.07
CA TYR A 115 27.51 11.91 -5.52
C TYR A 115 27.15 13.26 -6.16
N LYS A 116 27.70 13.50 -7.36
CA LYS A 116 27.44 14.73 -8.14
C LYS A 116 26.01 14.81 -8.64
N ILE A 117 25.41 13.67 -8.98
CA ILE A 117 24.02 13.57 -9.40
C ILE A 117 23.20 13.31 -8.14
N LYS A 118 22.24 14.18 -7.87
CA LYS A 118 21.23 14.00 -6.82
C LYS A 118 19.96 13.39 -7.41
N VAL A 119 19.11 12.85 -6.57
CA VAL A 119 17.76 12.39 -6.89
C VAL A 119 17.01 13.49 -7.62
N ASP A 120 17.10 14.73 -7.16
CA ASP A 120 16.41 15.87 -7.76
C ASP A 120 16.90 16.25 -9.16
N ASP A 121 18.11 15.81 -9.55
CA ASP A 121 18.62 15.97 -10.91
C ASP A 121 18.05 14.92 -11.88
N LEU A 122 17.36 13.89 -11.38
CA LEU A 122 16.76 12.86 -12.21
C LEU A 122 15.39 13.31 -12.74
N ASN A 123 15.26 13.29 -14.08
CA ASN A 123 13.99 13.51 -14.76
C ASN A 123 12.98 12.38 -14.45
N GLY A 124 11.79 12.75 -13.99
CA GLY A 124 10.65 11.84 -13.85
C GLY A 124 9.57 12.41 -12.95
N ASN A 125 8.34 12.53 -13.47
CA ASN A 125 7.16 12.93 -12.69
C ASN A 125 6.64 11.81 -11.76
N GLU A 126 7.24 10.62 -11.83
CA GLU A 126 6.85 9.46 -11.03
C GLU A 126 7.86 9.20 -9.91
N ASP A 127 7.52 9.62 -8.69
CA ASP A 127 8.40 9.55 -7.51
C ASP A 127 9.04 8.16 -7.32
N LEU A 128 8.23 7.09 -7.37
CA LEU A 128 8.73 5.72 -7.23
C LEU A 128 9.83 5.32 -8.24
N LEU A 129 9.65 5.66 -9.52
CA LEU A 129 10.63 5.29 -10.56
C LEU A 129 11.87 6.16 -10.47
N LYS A 130 11.73 7.40 -10.00
CA LYS A 130 12.83 8.32 -9.74
C LYS A 130 13.80 7.74 -8.70
N TYR A 131 13.29 7.25 -7.57
CA TYR A 131 14.12 6.60 -6.54
C TYR A 131 14.78 5.31 -7.03
N TRP A 132 14.02 4.45 -7.73
CA TRP A 132 14.58 3.24 -8.35
C TRP A 132 15.73 3.56 -9.31
N ASN A 133 15.55 4.56 -10.18
CA ASN A 133 16.58 4.97 -11.12
C ASN A 133 17.82 5.51 -10.43
N TYR A 134 17.67 6.24 -9.32
CA TYR A 134 18.81 6.71 -8.53
C TYR A 134 19.62 5.53 -7.98
N LEU A 135 18.94 4.56 -7.37
CA LEU A 135 19.56 3.36 -6.81
C LEU A 135 20.31 2.54 -7.87
N VAL A 136 19.73 2.35 -9.06
CA VAL A 136 20.35 1.58 -10.14
C VAL A 136 21.45 2.35 -10.85
N LYS A 137 21.22 3.62 -11.21
CA LYS A 137 22.09 4.34 -12.16
C LYS A 137 23.14 5.21 -11.50
N VAL A 138 22.88 5.70 -10.29
CA VAL A 138 23.80 6.58 -9.56
C VAL A 138 24.54 5.79 -8.50
N TYR A 139 23.82 5.01 -7.69
CA TYR A 139 24.44 4.18 -6.66
C TYR A 139 24.95 2.83 -7.20
N GLU A 140 24.59 2.49 -8.44
CA GLU A 140 25.03 1.29 -9.17
C GLU A 140 24.68 -0.02 -8.44
N LEU A 141 23.47 -0.09 -7.88
CA LEU A 141 22.98 -1.34 -7.29
C LEU A 141 22.59 -2.36 -8.35
N GLU A 142 23.03 -3.61 -8.15
CA GLU A 142 22.53 -4.76 -8.89
C GLU A 142 21.17 -5.20 -8.32
N LEU A 143 20.08 -4.73 -8.93
CA LEU A 143 18.71 -4.94 -8.43
C LEU A 143 17.96 -6.10 -9.10
N ALA A 144 18.63 -7.01 -9.81
CA ALA A 144 17.96 -8.10 -10.52
C ALA A 144 17.11 -8.98 -9.57
N SER A 145 17.58 -9.17 -8.33
CA SER A 145 16.82 -9.88 -7.27
C SER A 145 15.66 -9.07 -6.69
N LEU A 146 15.71 -7.73 -6.79
CA LEU A 146 14.75 -6.79 -6.21
C LEU A 146 13.57 -6.47 -7.14
N GLU A 147 13.74 -6.65 -8.45
CA GLU A 147 12.67 -6.43 -9.44
C GLU A 147 11.41 -7.24 -9.17
N LYS A 148 11.55 -8.46 -8.64
CA LYS A 148 10.42 -9.35 -8.31
C LYS A 148 9.50 -8.77 -7.22
N TYR A 149 10.04 -7.95 -6.32
CA TYR A 149 9.28 -7.26 -5.28
C TYR A 149 8.80 -5.88 -5.75
N PHE A 150 9.65 -5.15 -6.49
CA PHE A 150 9.34 -3.79 -6.94
C PHE A 150 8.25 -3.76 -8.01
N THR A 151 8.28 -4.69 -8.97
CA THR A 151 7.38 -4.68 -10.13
C THR A 151 5.91 -4.76 -9.73
N PRO A 152 5.49 -5.67 -8.83
CA PRO A 152 4.12 -5.70 -8.32
C PRO A 152 3.68 -4.37 -7.66
N ILE A 153 4.55 -3.77 -6.84
CA ILE A 153 4.25 -2.48 -6.17
C ILE A 153 4.06 -1.38 -7.22
N LYS A 154 4.96 -1.31 -8.21
CA LYS A 154 4.87 -0.36 -9.32
C LYS A 154 3.58 -0.53 -10.12
N GLN A 155 3.15 -1.76 -10.40
CA GLN A 155 1.88 -2.02 -11.09
C GLN A 155 0.69 -1.53 -10.27
N GLN A 156 0.70 -1.75 -8.96
CA GLN A 156 -0.37 -1.29 -8.06
C GLN A 156 -0.35 0.23 -7.82
N LYS A 157 0.74 0.93 -8.13
CA LYS A 157 0.77 2.40 -8.15
C LYS A 157 -0.27 2.99 -9.11
N ILE A 158 -0.62 2.28 -10.19
CA ILE A 158 -1.69 2.70 -11.12
C ILE A 158 -3.02 2.79 -10.37
N VAL A 159 -3.36 1.79 -9.56
CA VAL A 159 -4.55 1.77 -8.71
C VAL A 159 -4.53 2.96 -7.75
N ARG A 160 -3.41 3.16 -7.05
CA ARG A 160 -3.23 4.31 -6.14
C ARG A 160 -3.47 5.64 -6.84
N ASN A 161 -2.91 5.83 -8.03
CA ASN A 161 -3.04 7.08 -8.79
C ASN A 161 -4.50 7.33 -9.21
N LEU A 162 -5.21 6.28 -9.62
CA LEU A 162 -6.63 6.35 -9.96
C LEU A 162 -7.48 6.69 -8.73
N ILE A 163 -7.16 6.11 -7.57
CA ILE A 163 -7.79 6.47 -6.28
C ILE A 163 -7.56 7.96 -5.98
N ALA A 164 -6.30 8.42 -6.03
CA ALA A 164 -5.91 9.77 -5.66
C ALA A 164 -6.52 10.86 -6.56
N HIS A 165 -6.54 10.64 -7.87
CA HIS A 165 -6.84 11.69 -8.85
C HIS A 165 -8.21 11.54 -9.50
N GLN A 166 -8.82 10.35 -9.44
CA GLN A 166 -10.05 10.03 -10.14
C GLN A 166 -11.07 9.32 -9.25
N ASN A 167 -10.89 9.34 -7.92
CA ASN A 167 -11.78 8.66 -6.97
C ASN A 167 -12.00 7.17 -7.30
N GLY A 168 -10.96 6.54 -7.88
CA GLY A 168 -10.97 5.14 -8.31
C GLY A 168 -11.78 4.87 -9.57
N MET A 169 -12.13 5.89 -10.37
CA MET A 169 -12.94 5.76 -11.58
C MET A 169 -12.06 5.86 -12.85
N PRO A 170 -11.49 4.75 -13.34
CA PRO A 170 -10.68 4.75 -14.56
C PRO A 170 -11.48 5.22 -15.78
N ARG A 171 -10.79 5.88 -16.72
CA ARG A 171 -11.37 6.34 -17.99
C ARG A 171 -10.65 5.74 -19.18
N GLY A 172 -11.40 5.39 -20.22
CA GLY A 172 -10.84 4.95 -21.51
C GLY A 172 -9.93 3.72 -21.37
N ASP A 173 -8.68 3.85 -21.80
CA ASP A 173 -7.70 2.76 -21.80
C ASP A 173 -7.10 2.47 -20.40
N GLN A 174 -7.36 3.33 -19.40
CA GLN A 174 -6.83 3.15 -18.05
C GLN A 174 -7.32 1.86 -17.40
N GLU A 175 -8.54 1.41 -17.70
CA GLU A 175 -9.08 0.15 -17.19
C GLU A 175 -8.20 -1.04 -17.53
N LYS A 176 -7.65 -1.08 -18.75
CA LYS A 176 -6.82 -2.18 -19.25
C LYS A 176 -5.44 -2.22 -18.58
N LYS A 177 -5.04 -1.11 -17.95
CA LYS A 177 -3.76 -0.96 -17.25
C LYS A 177 -3.86 -1.38 -15.77
N ILE A 178 -5.07 -1.61 -15.26
CA ILE A 178 -5.28 -2.06 -13.89
C ILE A 178 -4.96 -3.55 -13.80
N ASN A 179 -3.95 -3.88 -12.98
CA ASN A 179 -3.68 -5.26 -12.64
C ASN A 179 -4.57 -5.70 -11.47
N ILE A 180 -5.61 -6.48 -11.76
CA ILE A 180 -6.53 -7.01 -10.75
C ILE A 180 -5.85 -8.15 -10.00
N VAL A 181 -5.68 -7.96 -8.69
CA VAL A 181 -5.13 -8.96 -7.77
C VAL A 181 -6.19 -9.34 -6.72
N LYS A 182 -5.86 -10.24 -5.80
CA LYS A 182 -6.80 -10.64 -4.75
C LYS A 182 -7.19 -9.44 -3.87
N GLY A 183 -8.49 -9.29 -3.60
CA GLY A 183 -9.05 -8.23 -2.75
C GLY A 183 -9.30 -6.90 -3.45
N ILE A 184 -9.13 -6.83 -4.78
CA ILE A 184 -9.54 -5.70 -5.62
C ILE A 184 -10.45 -6.21 -6.74
N THR A 185 -11.48 -5.44 -7.07
CA THR A 185 -12.36 -5.66 -8.22
C THR A 185 -12.57 -4.36 -8.97
N LEU A 186 -13.06 -4.47 -10.21
CA LEU A 186 -13.55 -3.34 -11.00
C LEU A 186 -15.06 -3.51 -11.18
N GLU A 187 -15.84 -2.79 -10.38
CA GLU A 187 -17.29 -2.81 -10.46
C GLU A 187 -17.76 -1.96 -11.64
N LYS A 188 -18.76 -2.47 -12.36
CA LYS A 188 -19.33 -1.85 -13.55
C LYS A 188 -20.69 -1.25 -13.22
N TYR A 189 -20.81 0.05 -13.47
CA TYR A 189 -22.05 0.82 -13.41
C TYR A 189 -22.43 1.23 -14.84
N ASP A 190 -23.68 1.64 -15.06
CA ASP A 190 -24.21 1.92 -16.40
C ASP A 190 -23.32 2.85 -17.25
N ASN A 191 -22.64 3.81 -16.61
CA ASN A 191 -21.85 4.84 -17.31
C ASN A 191 -20.37 4.89 -16.90
N PHE A 192 -19.94 4.09 -15.93
CA PHE A 192 -18.56 4.14 -15.43
C PHE A 192 -18.16 2.84 -14.74
N SER A 193 -16.86 2.69 -14.55
CA SER A 193 -16.30 1.62 -13.71
C SER A 193 -15.68 2.23 -12.46
N GLN A 194 -15.69 1.49 -11.36
CA GLN A 194 -15.04 1.91 -10.12
C GLN A 194 -14.21 0.79 -9.53
N ILE A 195 -12.99 1.13 -9.11
CA ILE A 195 -12.12 0.24 -8.37
C ILE A 195 -12.72 0.04 -6.97
N VAL A 196 -12.94 -1.20 -6.57
CA VAL A 196 -13.40 -1.52 -5.22
C VAL A 196 -12.37 -2.43 -4.55
N ILE A 197 -11.87 -1.99 -3.39
CA ILE A 197 -11.02 -2.82 -2.54
C ILE A 197 -11.96 -3.61 -1.62
N THR A 198 -12.27 -4.84 -2.02
CA THR A 198 -13.31 -5.67 -1.40
C THR A 198 -12.83 -6.39 -0.15
N ASP A 199 -11.53 -6.66 -0.03
CA ASP A 199 -10.96 -7.48 1.04
C ASP A 199 -9.67 -6.85 1.58
N PRO A 200 -9.45 -6.81 2.91
CA PRO A 200 -8.21 -6.30 3.50
C PRO A 200 -6.94 -7.00 2.98
N ILE A 201 -7.05 -8.21 2.45
CA ILE A 201 -5.92 -8.97 1.89
C ILE A 201 -5.15 -8.20 0.82
N TYR A 202 -5.80 -7.31 0.06
CA TYR A 202 -5.13 -6.45 -0.90
C TYR A 202 -4.09 -5.54 -0.21
N ILE A 203 -4.51 -4.91 0.89
CA ILE A 203 -3.68 -3.98 1.66
C ILE A 203 -2.56 -4.74 2.37
N LEU A 204 -2.87 -5.89 2.97
CA LEU A 204 -1.89 -6.71 3.68
C LEU A 204 -0.83 -7.28 2.73
N ASP A 205 -1.23 -7.71 1.55
CA ASP A 205 -0.33 -8.20 0.51
C ASP A 205 0.60 -7.10 -0.02
N LEU A 206 0.08 -5.88 -0.19
CA LEU A 206 0.89 -4.72 -0.57
C LEU A 206 1.93 -4.38 0.51
N LEU A 207 1.52 -4.35 1.78
CA LEU A 207 2.43 -4.13 2.91
C LEU A 207 3.53 -5.18 2.99
N THR A 208 3.16 -6.45 2.81
CA THR A 208 4.13 -7.57 2.83
C THR A 208 5.17 -7.39 1.73
N LYS A 209 4.74 -7.09 0.50
CA LYS A 209 5.66 -6.86 -0.63
C LYS A 209 6.56 -5.65 -0.40
N MET A 210 6.04 -4.57 0.19
CA MET A 210 6.81 -3.39 0.53
C MET A 210 7.84 -3.66 1.62
N ASP A 211 7.48 -4.45 2.64
CA ASP A 211 8.41 -4.88 3.70
C ASP A 211 9.55 -5.73 3.13
N GLU A 212 9.21 -6.76 2.35
CA GLU A 212 10.19 -7.62 1.67
C GLU A 212 11.12 -6.79 0.76
N PHE A 213 10.56 -5.86 -0.01
CA PHE A 213 11.35 -4.97 -0.85
C PHE A 213 12.31 -4.11 -0.02
N LEU A 214 11.85 -3.48 1.07
CA LEU A 214 12.68 -2.59 1.88
C LEU A 214 13.83 -3.36 2.54
N LYS A 215 13.57 -4.55 3.09
CA LYS A 215 14.59 -5.42 3.70
C LYS A 215 15.68 -5.80 2.71
N GLU A 216 15.28 -6.32 1.56
CA GLU A 216 16.20 -6.73 0.51
C GLU A 216 16.96 -5.53 -0.07
N LEU A 217 16.34 -4.34 -0.13
CA LEU A 217 16.99 -3.12 -0.57
C LEU A 217 18.09 -2.70 0.40
N LEU A 218 17.84 -2.71 1.72
CA LEU A 218 18.86 -2.35 2.71
C LEU A 218 20.05 -3.32 2.68
N LEU A 219 19.79 -4.61 2.53
CA LEU A 219 20.85 -5.63 2.36
C LEU A 219 21.70 -5.38 1.11
N ALA A 220 21.06 -5.05 -0.01
CA ALA A 220 21.76 -4.72 -1.25
C ALA A 220 22.61 -3.43 -1.09
N ILE A 221 22.08 -2.43 -0.38
CA ILE A 221 22.79 -1.18 -0.09
C ILE A 221 24.03 -1.44 0.76
N ASP A 222 23.93 -2.26 1.80
CA ASP A 222 25.06 -2.58 2.69
C ASP A 222 26.13 -3.37 1.94
N THR A 223 25.73 -4.35 1.13
CA THR A 223 26.63 -5.12 0.27
C THR A 223 27.44 -4.20 -0.64
N ARG A 224 26.77 -3.22 -1.27
CA ARG A 224 27.44 -2.21 -2.10
C ARG A 224 28.35 -1.29 -1.29
N TYR A 225 27.91 -0.88 -0.10
CA TYR A 225 28.71 -0.05 0.81
C TYR A 225 30.04 -0.74 1.20
N ILE A 226 29.99 -2.04 1.53
CA ILE A 226 31.19 -2.84 1.81
C ILE A 226 32.13 -2.85 0.59
N ALA A 227 31.59 -3.11 -0.60
CA ALA A 227 32.38 -3.15 -1.85
C ALA A 227 33.05 -1.81 -2.19
N LEU A 228 32.41 -0.69 -1.83
CA LEU A 228 32.99 0.65 -1.97
C LEU A 228 34.05 0.92 -0.90
N SER A 229 33.82 0.48 0.33
CA SER A 229 34.73 0.70 1.47
C SER A 229 36.06 -0.06 1.32
N VAL A 230 36.05 -1.26 0.73
CA VAL A 230 37.26 -2.08 0.49
C VAL A 230 38.17 -1.50 -0.60
N LYS A 231 37.67 -0.59 -1.45
CA LYS A 231 38.43 0.03 -2.54
C LYS A 231 39.15 1.33 -2.15
N THR A 232 39.02 1.75 -0.89
CA THR A 232 39.66 2.93 -0.30
C THR A 232 40.78 2.52 0.63
#